data_AF-A0A8H4BRI1-F1
#
_entry.id   AF-A0A8H4BRI1-F1
#
_cell.length_a   1.000
_cell.length_b   1.000
_cell.length_c   1.000
_cell.angle_alpha   90.00
_cell.angle_beta   90.00
_cell.angle_gamma   90.00
#
_symmetry.space_group_name_H-M   'P 1'
#
loop_
_entity.id
_entity.type
_entity.pdbx_description
1 polymer ?
#
loop_
_entity_poly.entity_id
_entity_poly.type
_entity_poly.pdbx_seq_one_letter_code
_entity_poly.pdbx_strand_id
1 'polypeptide(L)'
;MTLSVTIAIGYLTVPFVIKSSTQALTAEEEEERELGTPQWTFGNTISISCFVQSPPNIYPTLEKHVLQLAPSSHHFEQETVILLSQAFKQNKTPAGKATHGLIIMSSDLLGILSCTDQPTVFTLQIVQFDRALQDPQQQQQQAKSYIAPDANTMPDLEQCAKPVEMMELCQMWPTSQPQLIRLASQVYQMGSLYGYWDYWRVFEGICERHQISANQLVNSK
;
A
#
# COMPACT_ATOMS: atom_id res chain seq x y z
N MET A 1 26.58 -10.38 -1.95
CA MET A 1 25.95 -9.50 -0.94
C MET A 1 24.47 -9.46 -1.25
N THR A 2 23.60 -9.77 -0.29
CA THR A 2 22.14 -9.79 -0.52
C THR A 2 21.59 -8.40 -0.23
N LEU A 3 21.02 -7.74 -1.24
CA LEU A 3 20.43 -6.42 -1.08
C LEU A 3 19.12 -6.52 -0.29
N SER A 4 18.92 -5.62 0.67
CA SER A 4 17.74 -5.59 1.52
C SER A 4 17.09 -4.21 1.50
N VAL A 5 15.77 -4.19 1.72
CA VAL A 5 14.94 -3.00 1.80
C VAL A 5 13.90 -3.22 2.88
N THR A 6 13.60 -2.20 3.67
CA THR A 6 12.50 -2.28 4.65
C THR A 6 11.30 -1.53 4.10
N ILE A 7 10.13 -2.16 4.08
CA ILE A 7 8.89 -1.48 3.70
C ILE A 7 8.13 -1.12 4.98
N ALA A 8 7.82 0.16 5.14
CA ALA A 8 6.93 0.66 6.16
C ALA A 8 5.48 0.67 5.66
N ILE A 9 4.59 0.12 6.49
CA ILE A 9 3.15 -0.03 6.28
C ILE A 9 2.48 0.60 7.50
N GLY A 10 2.15 1.88 7.41
CA GLY A 10 1.75 2.67 8.58
C GLY A 10 2.86 2.70 9.63
N TYR A 11 2.59 2.15 10.81
CA TYR A 11 3.57 2.02 11.90
C TYR A 11 4.31 0.66 11.91
N LEU A 12 4.00 -0.25 10.97
CA LEU A 12 4.65 -1.55 10.84
C LEU A 12 5.84 -1.47 9.88
N THR A 13 6.89 -2.23 10.14
CA THR A 13 8.04 -2.34 9.24
C THR A 13 8.34 -3.79 8.94
N VAL A 14 8.52 -4.11 7.66
CA VAL A 14 8.80 -5.46 7.19
C VAL A 14 10.09 -5.47 6.37
N PRO A 15 11.07 -6.32 6.71
CA PRO A 15 12.30 -6.44 5.93
C PRO A 15 12.10 -7.37 4.72
N PHE A 16 12.55 -6.91 3.57
CA PHE A 16 12.58 -7.66 2.31
C PHE A 16 14.00 -7.79 1.78
N VAL A 17 14.23 -8.87 1.04
CA VAL A 17 15.40 -9.12 0.22
C VAL A 17 15.04 -8.93 -1.25
N ILE A 18 15.90 -8.25 -1.99
CA ILE A 18 15.77 -8.14 -3.45
C ILE A 18 16.35 -9.40 -4.07
N LYS A 19 15.48 -10.22 -4.67
CA LYS A 19 15.88 -11.48 -5.34
C LYS A 19 16.43 -11.25 -6.74
N SER A 20 15.86 -10.29 -7.45
CA SER A 20 16.30 -9.89 -8.78
C SER A 20 15.92 -8.44 -9.04
N SER A 21 16.70 -7.81 -9.91
CA SER A 21 16.48 -6.46 -10.42
C SER A 21 16.62 -6.50 -11.94
N THR A 22 15.73 -5.81 -12.63
CA THR A 22 15.85 -5.55 -14.07
C THR A 22 15.80 -4.04 -14.26
N GLN A 23 16.78 -3.51 -14.98
CA GLN A 23 16.88 -2.09 -15.32
C GLN A 23 16.61 -1.94 -16.81
N ALA A 24 15.87 -0.90 -17.19
CA ALA A 24 15.72 -0.54 -18.59
C ALA A 24 17.05 0.04 -19.09
N LEU A 25 17.60 -0.54 -20.16
CA LEU A 25 18.77 0.01 -20.85
C LEU A 25 18.34 1.32 -21.53
N THR A 26 18.66 2.46 -20.95
CA THR A 26 18.49 3.73 -21.65
C THR A 26 19.69 3.96 -22.55
N ALA A 27 19.47 4.35 -23.81
CA ALA A 27 20.52 4.49 -24.84
C ALA A 27 21.63 5.50 -24.48
N GLU A 28 21.46 6.27 -23.41
CA GLU A 28 22.41 7.23 -22.86
C GLU A 28 23.43 6.58 -21.87
N GLU A 29 23.23 5.31 -21.47
CA GLU A 29 24.05 4.61 -20.46
C GLU A 29 25.38 4.03 -20.99
N GLU A 30 25.69 4.12 -22.29
CA GLU A 30 26.97 3.64 -22.83
C GLU A 30 28.13 4.64 -22.65
N GLU A 31 27.88 5.93 -22.41
CA GLU A 31 28.95 6.94 -22.24
C GLU A 31 29.11 7.50 -20.81
N GLU A 32 28.10 7.39 -19.93
CA GLU A 32 28.16 7.97 -18.58
C GLU A 32 27.87 6.94 -17.48
N ARG A 33 28.80 6.02 -17.22
CA ARG A 33 28.71 5.08 -16.07
C ARG A 33 28.84 5.72 -14.68
N GLU A 34 28.64 7.04 -14.54
CA GLU A 34 28.66 7.73 -13.24
C GLU A 34 27.40 8.56 -12.92
N LEU A 35 26.44 8.73 -13.83
CA LEU A 35 25.27 9.60 -13.64
C LEU A 35 23.99 8.96 -14.19
N GLY A 36 23.26 8.18 -13.39
CA GLY A 36 21.94 7.72 -13.86
C GLY A 36 21.22 6.63 -13.07
N THR A 37 21.89 5.91 -12.16
CA THR A 37 21.14 4.98 -11.30
C THR A 37 20.32 5.78 -10.28
N PRO A 38 19.02 5.48 -10.10
CA PRO A 38 18.22 6.18 -9.11
C PRO A 38 18.87 6.00 -7.73
N GLN A 39 19.18 7.13 -7.08
CA GLN A 39 19.90 7.23 -5.80
C GLN A 39 19.05 6.76 -4.60
N TRP A 40 18.30 5.67 -4.73
CA TRP A 40 17.71 5.03 -3.56
C TRP A 40 18.79 4.10 -2.96
N THR A 41 19.46 4.59 -1.91
CA THR A 41 20.53 3.84 -1.27
C THR A 41 20.00 2.56 -0.64
N PHE A 42 20.55 1.42 -1.05
CA PHE A 42 20.21 0.11 -0.49
C PHE A 42 20.40 0.11 1.03
N GLY A 43 19.37 -0.30 1.78
CA GLY A 43 19.29 -0.15 3.25
C GLY A 43 18.25 0.86 3.74
N ASN A 44 17.57 1.57 2.84
CA ASN A 44 16.53 2.54 3.21
C ASN A 44 15.20 1.87 3.60
N THR A 45 14.51 2.48 4.57
CA THR A 45 13.09 2.23 4.82
C THR A 45 12.28 3.05 3.81
N ILE A 46 11.44 2.38 3.02
CA ILE A 46 10.51 3.02 2.09
C ILE A 46 9.08 2.89 2.61
N SER A 47 8.29 3.95 2.51
CA SER A 47 6.93 3.97 3.07
C SER A 47 5.89 3.94 1.95
N ILE A 48 4.91 3.05 2.09
CA ILE A 48 3.72 3.08 1.24
C ILE A 48 2.93 4.33 1.61
N SER A 49 2.76 5.23 0.64
CA SER A 49 2.08 6.50 0.79
C SER A 49 0.56 6.36 0.68
N CYS A 50 0.09 5.56 -0.29
CA CYS A 50 -1.33 5.23 -0.45
C CYS A 50 -1.51 3.91 -1.23
N PHE A 51 -2.75 3.44 -1.30
CA PHE A 51 -3.12 2.31 -2.14
C PHE A 51 -4.10 2.74 -3.24
N VAL A 52 -3.85 2.29 -4.47
CA VAL A 52 -4.65 2.64 -5.65
C VAL A 52 -5.03 1.40 -6.45
N GLN A 53 -6.15 1.45 -7.17
CA GLN A 53 -6.60 0.35 -8.05
C GLN A 53 -6.14 0.49 -9.50
N SER A 54 -5.71 1.69 -9.90
CA SER A 54 -5.18 1.98 -11.24
C SER A 54 -3.90 2.79 -11.09
N PRO A 55 -2.73 2.15 -10.93
CA PRO A 55 -1.48 2.86 -10.82
C PRO A 55 -1.13 3.53 -12.17
N PRO A 56 -0.25 4.55 -12.17
CA PRO A 56 0.22 5.17 -13.40
C PRO A 56 0.82 4.14 -14.36
N ASN A 57 0.43 4.18 -15.64
CA ASN A 57 0.92 3.26 -16.68
C ASN A 57 1.51 3.97 -17.89
N ILE A 58 1.57 5.31 -17.87
CA ILE A 58 2.06 6.14 -18.96
C ILE A 58 3.56 6.44 -18.87
N TYR A 59 4.14 6.26 -17.68
CA TYR A 59 5.54 6.58 -17.42
C TYR A 59 6.46 5.38 -17.70
N PRO A 60 7.68 5.61 -18.19
CA PRO A 60 8.64 4.55 -18.40
C PRO A 60 9.03 3.90 -17.06
N THR A 61 9.12 2.57 -17.05
CA THR A 61 9.69 1.83 -15.92
C THR A 61 11.21 1.87 -16.05
N LEU A 62 11.87 2.46 -15.06
CA LEU A 62 13.33 2.47 -14.96
C LEU A 62 13.84 1.14 -14.40
N GLU A 63 13.26 0.70 -13.28
CA GLU A 63 13.69 -0.49 -12.57
C GLU A 63 12.51 -1.35 -12.15
N LYS A 64 12.73 -2.66 -12.09
CA LYS A 64 11.78 -3.63 -11.56
C LYS A 64 12.51 -4.59 -10.63
N HIS A 65 12.07 -4.64 -9.37
CA HIS A 65 12.63 -5.49 -8.34
C HIS A 65 11.63 -6.56 -7.90
N VAL A 66 12.12 -7.78 -7.72
CA VAL A 66 11.39 -8.84 -7.04
C VAL A 66 11.79 -8.82 -5.57
N LEU A 67 10.85 -8.44 -4.72
CA LEU A 67 11.01 -8.36 -3.27
C LEU A 67 10.47 -9.65 -2.64
N GLN A 68 11.29 -10.31 -1.85
CA GLN A 68 10.86 -11.46 -1.06
C GLN A 68 11.07 -11.17 0.42
N LEU A 69 10.11 -11.56 1.26
CA LEU A 69 10.25 -11.45 2.72
C LEU A 69 11.62 -11.99 3.16
N ALA A 70 12.33 -11.23 3.99
CA ALA A 70 13.68 -11.61 4.40
C ALA A 70 13.65 -12.96 5.14
N PRO A 71 14.60 -13.88 4.90
CA PRO A 71 14.63 -15.18 5.57
C PRO A 71 14.74 -15.10 7.10
N SER A 72 15.25 -13.98 7.62
CA SER A 72 15.39 -13.70 9.05
C SER A 72 14.15 -13.08 9.69
N SER A 73 13.04 -12.93 8.95
CA SER A 73 11.83 -12.28 9.45
C SER A 73 11.13 -13.14 10.50
N HIS A 74 10.62 -12.50 11.55
CA HIS A 74 9.88 -13.20 12.59
C HIS A 74 8.44 -13.50 12.14
N HIS A 75 7.71 -14.20 13.01
CA HIS A 75 6.34 -14.64 12.74
C HIS A 75 5.41 -13.45 12.46
N PHE A 76 5.58 -12.35 13.20
CA PHE A 76 4.78 -11.15 13.04
C PHE A 76 4.87 -10.55 11.63
N GLU A 77 6.08 -10.43 11.08
CA GLU A 77 6.29 -9.92 9.73
C GLU A 77 5.75 -10.89 8.67
N GLN A 78 5.84 -12.20 8.90
CA GLN A 78 5.23 -13.20 8.03
C GLN A 78 3.72 -13.03 7.95
N GLU A 79 3.05 -12.91 9.09
CA GLU A 79 1.60 -12.68 9.15
C GLU A 79 1.22 -11.35 8.50
N THR A 80 1.94 -10.28 8.81
CA THR A 80 1.72 -8.95 8.23
C THR A 80 1.79 -8.99 6.70
N VAL A 81 2.79 -9.67 6.14
CA VAL A 81 2.96 -9.79 4.70
C VAL A 81 1.90 -10.65 4.04
N ILE A 82 1.50 -11.75 4.69
CA ILE A 82 0.41 -12.61 4.20
C ILE A 82 -0.90 -11.81 4.16
N LEU A 83 -1.20 -11.06 5.22
CA LEU A 83 -2.38 -10.21 5.31
C LEU A 83 -2.36 -9.12 4.23
N LEU A 84 -1.22 -8.44 4.05
CA LEU A 84 -1.05 -7.46 2.99
C LEU A 84 -1.28 -8.08 1.61
N SER A 85 -0.68 -9.25 1.32
CA SER A 85 -0.88 -9.96 0.07
C SER A 85 -2.35 -10.30 -0.16
N GLN A 86 -3.07 -10.74 0.87
CA GLN A 86 -4.50 -11.02 0.77
C GLN A 86 -5.29 -9.75 0.49
N ALA A 87 -4.99 -8.65 1.18
CA ALA A 87 -5.64 -7.36 0.96
C ALA A 87 -5.45 -6.84 -0.48
N PHE A 88 -4.27 -7.01 -1.06
CA PHE A 88 -4.01 -6.67 -2.47
C PHE A 88 -4.92 -7.45 -3.44
N LYS A 89 -5.18 -8.73 -3.13
CA LYS A 89 -5.96 -9.66 -3.96
C LYS A 89 -7.47 -9.58 -3.74
N GLN A 90 -7.91 -9.23 -2.53
CA GLN A 90 -9.33 -9.17 -2.16
C GLN A 90 -9.98 -7.84 -2.55
N ASN A 91 -9.23 -6.74 -2.49
CA ASN A 91 -9.73 -5.40 -2.85
C ASN A 91 -9.68 -5.15 -4.36
N LYS A 92 -10.24 -6.10 -5.12
CA LYS A 92 -10.34 -5.97 -6.57
C LYS A 92 -11.49 -5.04 -6.96
N THR A 93 -11.28 -4.23 -7.98
CA THR A 93 -12.39 -3.51 -8.63
C THR A 93 -13.45 -4.51 -9.13
N PRO A 94 -14.69 -4.05 -9.43
CA PRO A 94 -15.66 -4.88 -10.18
C PRO A 94 -15.11 -5.42 -11.50
N ALA A 95 -14.12 -4.74 -12.08
CA ALA A 95 -13.38 -5.18 -13.28
C ALA A 95 -12.20 -6.13 -12.97
N GLY A 96 -12.03 -6.59 -11.73
CA GLY A 96 -11.03 -7.57 -11.32
C GLY A 96 -9.61 -7.03 -11.10
N LYS A 97 -9.37 -5.71 -11.18
CA LYS A 97 -8.04 -5.12 -11.02
C LYS A 97 -7.57 -5.17 -9.57
N ALA A 98 -6.35 -5.65 -9.35
CA ALA A 98 -5.72 -5.70 -8.02
C ALA A 98 -5.43 -4.30 -7.47
N THR A 99 -5.29 -4.21 -6.14
CA THR A 99 -4.80 -3.01 -5.48
C THR A 99 -3.27 -2.94 -5.59
N HIS A 100 -2.71 -1.75 -5.68
CA HIS A 100 -1.28 -1.46 -5.75
C HIS A 100 -0.90 -0.44 -4.67
N GLY A 101 0.29 -0.56 -4.10
CA GLY A 101 0.84 0.43 -3.18
C GLY A 101 1.67 1.46 -3.94
N LEU A 102 1.47 2.75 -3.68
CA LEU A 102 2.32 3.82 -4.21
C LEU A 102 3.34 4.26 -3.17
N ILE A 103 4.58 4.44 -3.58
CA ILE A 103 5.72 4.80 -2.73
C ILE A 103 6.38 6.04 -3.35
N ILE A 104 6.31 7.19 -2.68
CA ILE A 104 7.03 8.38 -3.11
C ILE A 104 8.51 8.20 -2.74
N MET A 105 9.38 8.03 -3.74
CA MET A 105 10.82 7.86 -3.52
C MET A 105 11.56 9.19 -3.61
N SER A 106 11.16 10.04 -4.56
CA SER A 106 11.64 11.41 -4.75
C SER A 106 10.54 12.25 -5.43
N SER A 107 10.84 13.50 -5.78
CA SER A 107 9.91 14.35 -6.55
C SER A 107 9.66 13.84 -7.97
N ASP A 108 10.58 13.07 -8.54
CA ASP A 108 10.53 12.56 -9.91
C ASP A 108 10.43 11.03 -10.00
N LEU A 109 10.50 10.31 -8.87
CA LEU A 109 10.44 8.85 -8.83
C LEU A 109 9.27 8.34 -7.98
N LEU A 110 8.49 7.44 -8.59
CA LEU A 110 7.39 6.74 -7.94
C LEU A 110 7.65 5.24 -7.96
N GLY A 111 7.57 4.62 -6.78
CA GLY A 111 7.52 3.18 -6.62
C GLY A 111 6.08 2.67 -6.69
N ILE A 112 5.84 1.63 -7.48
CA ILE A 112 4.58 0.90 -7.58
C ILE A 112 4.82 -0.50 -7.03
N LEU A 113 4.31 -0.75 -5.83
CA LEU A 113 4.34 -2.06 -5.19
C LEU A 113 3.13 -2.88 -5.65
N SER A 114 3.39 -4.11 -6.08
CA SER A 114 2.38 -5.06 -6.55
C SER A 114 2.57 -6.42 -5.91
N CYS A 115 1.49 -7.09 -5.56
CA CYS A 115 1.53 -8.46 -5.03
C CYS A 115 1.69 -9.47 -6.17
N THR A 116 2.42 -10.56 -5.93
CA THR A 116 2.48 -11.71 -6.85
C THR A 116 1.53 -12.82 -6.41
N ASP A 117 1.49 -13.93 -7.14
CA ASP A 117 0.73 -15.10 -6.73
C ASP A 117 1.26 -15.72 -5.43
N GLN A 118 2.56 -15.55 -5.14
CA GLN A 118 3.18 -15.99 -3.89
C GLN A 118 2.97 -14.95 -2.77
N PRO A 119 2.39 -15.31 -1.62
CA PRO A 119 2.02 -14.34 -0.59
C PRO A 119 3.16 -13.55 0.04
N THR A 120 4.39 -14.07 -0.03
CA THR A 120 5.58 -13.45 0.56
C THR A 120 6.49 -12.78 -0.47
N VAL A 121 6.02 -12.66 -1.72
CA VAL A 121 6.77 -12.10 -2.84
C VAL A 121 5.97 -10.98 -3.50
N PHE A 122 6.65 -9.84 -3.68
CA PHE A 122 6.11 -8.62 -4.25
C PHE A 122 7.00 -8.17 -5.40
N THR A 123 6.44 -7.34 -6.27
CA THR A 123 7.17 -6.64 -7.32
C THR A 123 7.14 -5.15 -7.02
N LEU A 124 8.30 -4.51 -7.01
CA LEU A 124 8.42 -3.05 -6.95
C LEU A 124 8.87 -2.55 -8.32
N GLN A 125 8.03 -1.75 -8.97
CA GLN A 125 8.39 -1.04 -10.21
C GLN A 125 8.72 0.41 -9.87
N ILE A 126 9.85 0.90 -10.35
CA ILE A 126 10.25 2.29 -10.20
C ILE A 126 10.00 2.97 -11.53
N VAL A 127 9.14 3.99 -11.54
CA VAL A 127 8.82 4.80 -12.71
C VAL A 127 9.30 6.23 -12.49
N GLN A 128 9.67 6.90 -13.58
CA GLN A 128 10.10 8.29 -13.55
C GLN A 128 9.09 9.19 -14.24
N PHE A 129 8.73 10.29 -13.57
CA PHE A 129 7.93 11.35 -14.16
C PHE A 129 8.77 12.10 -15.21
N ASP A 130 8.13 12.55 -16.30
CA ASP A 130 8.83 13.28 -17.36
C ASP A 130 9.57 14.51 -16.81
N ARG A 131 10.91 14.46 -16.88
CA ARG A 131 11.80 15.59 -16.55
C ARG A 131 11.62 16.79 -17.49
N ALA A 132 10.97 16.58 -18.64
CA ALA A 132 10.70 17.62 -19.64
C ALA A 132 9.75 18.73 -19.13
N LEU A 133 9.07 18.51 -18.00
CA LEU A 133 8.41 19.58 -17.26
C LEU A 133 9.47 20.41 -16.54
N GLN A 134 9.82 21.55 -17.13
CA GLN A 134 10.90 22.44 -16.69
C GLN A 134 10.71 23.06 -15.29
N ASP A 135 9.56 22.84 -14.64
CA ASP A 135 9.24 23.39 -13.33
C ASP A 135 9.13 22.27 -12.26
N PRO A 136 10.02 22.23 -11.25
CA PRO A 136 9.94 21.30 -10.12
C PRO A 136 8.59 21.34 -9.39
N GLN A 137 7.89 22.47 -9.41
CA GLN A 137 6.55 22.57 -8.82
C GLN A 137 5.51 21.75 -9.59
N GLN A 138 5.63 21.68 -10.91
CA GLN A 138 4.71 20.90 -11.76
C GLN A 138 4.96 19.39 -11.61
N GLN A 139 6.21 18.97 -11.43
CA GLN A 139 6.55 17.56 -11.15
C GLN A 139 5.98 17.11 -9.80
N GLN A 140 6.16 17.93 -8.75
CA GLN A 140 5.54 17.65 -7.45
C GLN A 140 4.00 17.63 -7.52
N GLN A 141 3.39 18.48 -8.34
CA GLN A 141 1.94 18.48 -8.53
C GLN A 141 1.45 17.19 -9.22
N GLN A 142 2.18 16.63 -10.18
CA GLN A 142 1.82 15.36 -10.81
C GLN A 142 1.96 14.16 -9.86
N ALA A 143 3.07 14.08 -9.12
CA ALA A 143 3.23 13.05 -8.09
C ALA A 143 2.12 13.15 -7.03
N LYS A 144 1.76 14.37 -6.61
CA LYS A 144 0.61 14.63 -5.73
C LYS A 144 -0.72 14.27 -6.37
N SER A 145 -0.89 14.42 -7.69
CA SER A 145 -2.15 14.10 -8.38
C SER A 145 -2.49 12.62 -8.34
N TYR A 146 -1.50 11.73 -8.37
CA TYR A 146 -1.74 10.27 -8.29
C TYR A 146 -1.97 9.76 -6.87
N ILE A 147 -1.67 10.60 -5.87
CA ILE A 147 -1.79 10.29 -4.44
C ILE A 147 -2.93 11.10 -3.83
N ALA A 148 -3.47 12.07 -4.56
CA ALA A 148 -4.63 12.83 -4.18
C ALA A 148 -5.81 11.88 -3.99
N PRO A 149 -6.63 12.08 -2.94
CA PRO A 149 -7.81 11.28 -2.71
C PRO A 149 -8.82 11.47 -3.85
N ASP A 150 -8.73 10.59 -4.84
CA ASP A 150 -9.67 10.44 -5.94
C ASP A 150 -10.51 9.17 -5.75
N ALA A 151 -11.44 8.90 -6.67
CA ALA A 151 -12.29 7.71 -6.59
C ALA A 151 -11.54 6.37 -6.68
N ASN A 152 -10.26 6.37 -7.08
CA ASN A 152 -9.45 5.16 -7.27
C ASN A 152 -8.47 4.91 -6.13
N THR A 153 -8.34 5.87 -5.21
CA THR A 153 -7.48 5.81 -4.04
C THR A 153 -8.25 5.22 -2.87
N MET A 154 -7.65 4.26 -2.18
CA MET A 154 -8.23 3.69 -0.98
C MET A 154 -8.21 4.74 0.13
N PRO A 155 -9.33 4.95 0.85
CA PRO A 155 -9.40 5.95 1.90
C PRO A 155 -8.31 5.72 2.93
N ASP A 156 -7.73 6.80 3.46
CA ASP A 156 -6.76 6.76 4.53
C ASP A 156 -7.45 6.90 5.91
N LEU A 157 -6.66 6.89 7.00
CA LEU A 157 -7.19 6.99 8.36
C LEU A 157 -7.91 8.32 8.63
N GLU A 158 -7.50 9.40 7.97
CA GLU A 158 -8.11 10.72 8.16
C GLU A 158 -9.54 10.74 7.62
N GLN A 159 -9.77 10.04 6.51
CA GLN A 159 -11.05 9.87 5.83
C GLN A 159 -11.94 8.78 6.46
N CYS A 160 -11.40 7.99 7.39
CA CYS A 160 -12.14 6.94 8.08
C CYS A 160 -13.00 7.47 9.24
N ALA A 161 -14.11 6.77 9.47
CA ALA A 161 -15.12 7.10 10.48
C ALA A 161 -14.52 7.24 11.88
N LYS A 162 -14.93 8.25 12.63
CA LYS A 162 -14.41 8.43 13.99
C LYS A 162 -15.10 7.45 14.97
N PRO A 163 -14.48 7.15 16.13
CA PRO A 163 -15.07 6.26 17.13
C PRO A 163 -16.51 6.63 17.54
N VAL A 164 -16.85 7.92 17.51
CA VAL A 164 -18.22 8.38 17.80
C VAL A 164 -19.24 7.87 16.78
N GLU A 165 -18.91 7.88 15.48
CA GLU A 165 -19.79 7.39 14.41
C GLU A 165 -19.98 5.87 14.50
N MET A 166 -18.92 5.13 14.85
CA MET A 166 -18.99 3.69 15.11
C MET A 166 -19.97 3.39 16.25
N MET A 167 -19.88 4.15 17.34
CA MET A 167 -20.73 3.99 18.51
C MET A 167 -22.19 4.30 18.19
N GLU A 168 -22.48 5.37 17.46
CA GLU A 168 -23.83 5.72 17.03
C GLU A 168 -24.48 4.60 16.21
N LEU A 169 -23.72 3.99 15.29
CA LEU A 169 -24.21 2.84 14.52
C LEU A 169 -24.47 1.63 15.42
N CYS A 170 -23.57 1.31 16.37
CA CYS A 170 -23.80 0.21 17.30
C CYS A 170 -25.01 0.42 18.22
N GLN A 171 -25.31 1.66 18.60
CA GLN A 171 -26.49 2.01 19.41
C GLN A 171 -27.81 1.77 18.65
N MET A 172 -27.79 1.88 17.33
CA MET A 172 -28.95 1.61 16.46
C MET A 172 -29.07 0.15 16.01
N TRP A 173 -28.25 -0.75 16.58
CA TRP A 173 -28.29 -2.17 16.24
C TRP A 173 -29.64 -2.81 16.66
N PRO A 174 -30.26 -3.67 15.82
CA PRO A 174 -29.79 -4.20 14.54
C PRO A 174 -30.19 -3.38 13.30
N THR A 175 -30.94 -2.28 13.43
CA THR A 175 -31.42 -1.49 12.28
C THR A 175 -30.29 -0.93 11.42
N SER A 176 -29.15 -0.63 12.03
CA SER A 176 -27.92 -0.13 11.38
C SER A 176 -27.05 -1.22 10.76
N GLN A 177 -27.48 -2.49 10.73
CA GLN A 177 -26.63 -3.61 10.31
C GLN A 177 -25.93 -3.40 8.95
N PRO A 178 -26.61 -2.96 7.87
CA PRO A 178 -25.93 -2.74 6.59
C PRO A 178 -24.82 -1.68 6.65
N GLN A 179 -25.06 -0.60 7.39
CA GLN A 179 -24.08 0.49 7.59
C GLN A 179 -22.90 0.00 8.43
N LEU A 180 -23.17 -0.80 9.46
CA LEU A 180 -22.16 -1.34 10.35
C LEU A 180 -21.28 -2.40 9.66
N ILE A 181 -21.86 -3.24 8.78
CA ILE A 181 -21.09 -4.18 7.93
C ILE A 181 -20.15 -3.43 6.99
N ARG A 182 -20.66 -2.37 6.33
CA ARG A 182 -19.85 -1.53 5.44
C ARG A 182 -18.71 -0.86 6.21
N LEU A 183 -19.00 -0.33 7.39
CA LEU A 183 -18.00 0.30 8.24
C LEU A 183 -16.96 -0.71 8.74
N ALA A 184 -17.39 -1.88 9.21
CA ALA A 184 -16.50 -2.95 9.65
C ALA A 184 -15.54 -3.36 8.53
N SER A 185 -16.06 -3.50 7.30
CA SER A 185 -15.26 -3.84 6.12
C SER A 185 -14.22 -2.75 5.81
N GLN A 186 -14.59 -1.47 5.90
CA GLN A 186 -13.66 -0.35 5.72
C GLN A 186 -12.55 -0.33 6.79
N VAL A 187 -12.90 -0.45 8.07
CA VAL A 187 -11.93 -0.47 9.17
C VAL A 187 -10.98 -1.68 9.05
N TYR A 188 -11.52 -2.86 8.73
CA TYR A 188 -10.72 -4.06 8.54
C TYR A 188 -9.76 -3.93 7.35
N GLN A 189 -10.24 -3.34 6.25
CA GLN A 189 -9.41 -3.04 5.09
C GLN A 189 -8.27 -2.07 5.43
N MET A 190 -8.51 -1.07 6.28
CA MET A 190 -7.47 -0.16 6.78
C MET A 190 -6.39 -0.88 7.57
N GLY A 191 -6.78 -1.77 8.50
CA GLY A 191 -5.83 -2.61 9.23
C GLY A 191 -5.00 -3.47 8.29
N SER A 192 -5.65 -4.06 7.28
CA SER A 192 -5.03 -5.00 6.35
C SER A 192 -4.08 -4.35 5.33
N LEU A 193 -4.42 -3.15 4.83
CA LEU A 193 -3.60 -2.42 3.85
C LEU A 193 -2.57 -1.51 4.51
N TYR A 194 -2.98 -0.68 5.46
CA TYR A 194 -2.13 0.35 6.08
C TYR A 194 -1.52 -0.09 7.40
N GLY A 195 -1.77 -1.31 7.87
CA GLY A 195 -1.21 -1.82 9.13
C GLY A 195 -1.82 -1.18 10.37
N TYR A 196 -2.91 -0.40 10.24
CA TYR A 196 -3.57 0.29 11.35
C TYR A 196 -4.49 -0.63 12.18
N TRP A 197 -3.94 -1.73 12.69
CA TRP A 197 -4.70 -2.72 13.47
C TRP A 197 -5.25 -2.17 14.79
N ASP A 198 -4.62 -1.14 15.37
CA ASP A 198 -5.18 -0.50 16.56
C ASP A 198 -6.53 0.18 16.28
N TYR A 199 -6.75 0.66 15.06
CA TYR A 199 -8.04 1.21 14.66
C TYR A 199 -9.11 0.11 14.56
N TRP A 200 -8.75 -1.09 14.08
CA TRP A 200 -9.63 -2.26 14.12
C TRP A 200 -9.95 -2.68 15.56
N ARG A 201 -8.97 -2.71 16.47
CA ARG A 201 -9.18 -3.02 17.90
C ARG A 201 -10.13 -2.05 18.58
N VAL A 202 -10.08 -0.75 18.22
CA VAL A 202 -11.05 0.24 18.71
C VAL A 202 -12.46 -0.09 18.24
N PHE A 203 -12.63 -0.45 16.97
CA PHE A 203 -13.94 -0.88 16.44
C PHE A 203 -14.44 -2.14 17.14
N GLU A 204 -13.59 -3.17 17.33
CA GLU A 204 -13.93 -4.39 18.08
C GLU A 204 -14.42 -4.06 19.49
N GLY A 205 -13.66 -3.24 20.23
CA GLY A 205 -14.01 -2.85 21.59
C GLY A 205 -15.33 -2.06 21.67
N ILE A 206 -15.68 -1.28 20.64
CA ILE A 206 -16.99 -0.62 20.56
C ILE A 206 -18.09 -1.65 20.30
N CYS A 207 -17.93 -2.55 19.33
CA CYS A 207 -18.90 -3.60 19.02
C CYS A 207 -19.17 -4.52 20.23
N GLU A 208 -18.12 -4.93 20.95
CA GLU A 208 -18.23 -5.81 22.11
C GLU A 208 -19.09 -5.21 23.23
N ARG A 209 -19.00 -3.90 23.47
CA ARG A 209 -19.87 -3.19 24.45
C ARG A 209 -21.35 -3.31 24.11
N HIS A 210 -21.68 -3.52 22.84
CA HIS A 210 -23.03 -3.68 22.34
C HIS A 210 -23.37 -5.15 22.03
N GLN A 211 -22.54 -6.11 22.45
CA GLN A 211 -22.71 -7.55 22.19
C GLN A 211 -22.74 -7.89 20.69
N ILE A 212 -22.06 -7.11 19.86
CA ILE A 212 -21.95 -7.31 18.42
C ILE A 212 -20.59 -7.95 18.13
N SER A 213 -20.57 -9.04 17.36
CA SER A 213 -19.32 -9.66 16.94
C SER A 213 -18.77 -8.95 15.69
N ALA A 214 -17.69 -8.18 15.85
CA ALA A 214 -17.02 -7.50 14.73
C ALA A 214 -16.57 -8.49 13.65
N ASN A 215 -16.06 -9.66 14.06
CA ASN A 215 -15.66 -10.73 13.13
C ASN A 215 -16.83 -11.28 12.30
N GLN A 216 -18.04 -11.33 12.85
CA GLN A 216 -19.22 -11.74 12.07
C GLN A 216 -19.60 -10.70 11.02
N LEU A 217 -19.37 -9.40 11.29
CA LEU A 217 -19.69 -8.32 10.35
C LEU A 217 -18.79 -8.30 9.11
N VAL A 218 -17.52 -8.70 9.24
CA VAL A 218 -16.60 -8.79 8.09
C VAL A 218 -16.69 -10.13 7.35
N ASN A 219 -17.21 -11.17 8.01
CA ASN A 219 -17.39 -12.50 7.43
C ASN A 219 -18.82 -12.78 6.95
N SER A 220 -19.76 -11.84 7.14
CA SER A 220 -21.11 -11.93 6.60
C SER A 220 -21.09 -11.69 5.10
N LYS A 221 -20.79 -12.74 4.34
CA LYS A 221 -21.07 -12.82 2.90
C LYS A 221 -22.45 -13.42 2.65
#